data_AF-A0A413Z0V3-F1
#
_entry.id   AF-A0A413Z0V3-F1
#
_cell.length_a   1.000
_cell.length_b   1.000
_cell.length_c   1.000
_cell.angle_alpha   90.00
_cell.angle_beta   90.00
_cell.angle_gamma   90.00
#
_symmetry.space_group_name_H-M   'P 1'
#
loop_
_entity.id
_entity.type
_entity.pdbx_description
1 polymer ?
#
loop_
_entity_poly.entity_id
_entity_poly.type
_entity_poly.pdbx_seq_one_letter_code
_entity_poly.pdbx_strand_id
1 'polypeptide(L)'
;MFNKSYIKKAAAIAAVILAATALPVNMANADTQTTESTVTGSTVTGSTANQTASEYTEIRTASELVEAAKTATGNYKLMTDIDMTGVEWTPWDFSGTFDGNGHSILNLSVKTVSKKTMKTYDGNRKEYKTYGAGFFGVLTGAKVTGLDIYGARIEITTTEPCFAAPIAGLADDSDISDCIIKDTYVSLTDSAKMWGTGGIVGFGSGNLDNITTDVTLVCVDTDAAVRDEQFMGGAYAAGFLNIRNCSITIDGYDSDHGYVHDGGLVGMYMVYPLELSKTYQGEVLNNKVKGMITFFEDNTDRRAYCQANMGEVMNWTYAYSGFTSDFKRNETYDYSVTLLPEMCSNPSYTDVVTEATASDFGYTTHTCSTCGYTYSDTYTIHEHKVDSYSVVKEAASTDKKDGIEAGTCSLCNQTVYREYAANVVTDDNTQATDNKASGTAVKKGMKESTAVFAVILVVIVVVIIITVVMMVQNNKRKRRYNRRR
;
A
#
# COMPACT_ATOMS: atom_id res chain seq x y z
N MET A 1 19.85 -60.37 5.46
CA MET A 1 18.58 -61.08 5.20
C MET A 1 17.61 -60.05 4.64
N PHE A 2 17.54 -59.94 3.30
CA PHE A 2 16.43 -60.39 2.43
C PHE A 2 15.09 -59.70 2.77
N ASN A 3 14.36 -59.02 1.87
CA ASN A 3 14.45 -58.95 0.41
C ASN A 3 13.72 -57.70 -0.16
N LYS A 4 14.23 -57.18 -1.29
CA LYS A 4 13.59 -56.21 -2.21
C LYS A 4 12.76 -56.97 -3.28
N SER A 5 11.97 -56.22 -4.07
CA SER A 5 11.27 -56.60 -5.32
C SER A 5 9.82 -57.07 -5.08
N TYR A 6 8.77 -56.52 -5.72
CA TYR A 6 8.57 -56.53 -7.17
C TYR A 6 7.88 -55.29 -7.77
N ILE A 7 8.38 -54.96 -8.95
CA ILE A 7 7.91 -53.99 -9.94
C ILE A 7 7.15 -54.75 -11.05
N LYS A 8 6.17 -54.07 -11.68
CA LYS A 8 5.74 -54.10 -13.11
C LYS A 8 4.44 -54.85 -13.54
N LYS A 9 3.67 -54.06 -14.32
CA LYS A 9 2.63 -54.35 -15.36
C LYS A 9 1.19 -54.49 -14.81
N ALA A 10 0.19 -53.77 -15.32
CA ALA A 10 -0.11 -53.55 -16.73
C ALA A 10 -0.55 -52.11 -17.07
N ALA A 11 -0.28 -51.74 -18.33
CA ALA A 11 -0.61 -50.47 -18.97
C ALA A 11 -1.87 -50.59 -19.86
N ALA A 12 -2.54 -49.45 -20.01
CA ALA A 12 -3.28 -48.94 -21.18
C ALA A 12 -4.53 -49.66 -21.70
N ILE A 13 -5.67 -48.94 -21.65
CA ILE A 13 -6.56 -48.73 -22.79
C ILE A 13 -7.04 -47.26 -22.80
N ALA A 14 -6.65 -46.55 -23.88
CA ALA A 14 -7.23 -45.38 -24.59
C ALA A 14 -7.98 -44.27 -23.80
N ALA A 15 -7.49 -43.02 -23.75
CA ALA A 15 -7.59 -41.95 -24.76
C ALA A 15 -9.05 -41.50 -25.01
N VAL A 16 -9.46 -40.24 -24.78
CA VAL A 16 -9.21 -39.09 -25.67
C VAL A 16 -9.75 -37.79 -25.01
N ILE A 17 -8.87 -36.78 -24.89
CA ILE A 17 -9.02 -35.34 -25.20
C ILE A 17 -10.23 -34.56 -24.63
N LEU A 18 -10.01 -33.56 -23.75
CA LEU A 18 -9.83 -32.13 -24.11
C LEU A 18 -9.67 -31.26 -22.85
N ALA A 19 -8.81 -30.25 -22.93
CA ALA A 19 -8.57 -29.23 -21.94
C ALA A 19 -9.82 -28.41 -21.59
N ALA A 20 -9.98 -28.08 -20.31
CA ALA A 20 -10.76 -26.92 -19.87
C ALA A 20 -10.13 -26.39 -18.58
N THR A 21 -9.42 -25.29 -18.74
CA THR A 21 -9.13 -24.27 -17.72
C THR A 21 -10.43 -23.89 -17.01
N ALA A 22 -10.51 -24.15 -15.70
CA ALA A 22 -11.56 -23.61 -14.86
C ALA A 22 -11.11 -22.24 -14.34
N LEU A 23 -11.66 -21.20 -14.95
CA LEU A 23 -11.71 -19.83 -14.43
C LEU A 23 -12.40 -19.80 -13.05
N PRO A 24 -12.04 -18.87 -12.15
CA PRO A 24 -12.88 -18.61 -10.98
C PRO A 24 -14.17 -17.92 -11.43
N VAL A 25 -15.30 -18.58 -11.20
CA VAL A 25 -16.62 -18.01 -11.46
C VAL A 25 -16.97 -17.11 -10.28
N ASN A 26 -17.02 -15.81 -10.57
CA ASN A 26 -17.56 -14.78 -9.69
C ASN A 26 -19.06 -15.07 -9.48
N MET A 27 -19.44 -15.62 -8.32
CA MET A 27 -20.85 -15.79 -7.99
C MET A 27 -21.42 -14.47 -7.49
N ALA A 28 -21.98 -13.68 -8.40
CA ALA A 28 -22.94 -12.66 -8.03
C ALA A 28 -24.17 -13.35 -7.42
N ASN A 29 -24.42 -13.11 -6.13
CA ASN A 29 -25.69 -13.45 -5.50
C ASN A 29 -26.79 -12.61 -6.16
N ALA A 30 -27.49 -13.19 -7.13
CA ALA A 30 -28.75 -12.67 -7.62
C ALA A 30 -29.83 -13.03 -6.59
N ASP A 31 -30.24 -12.04 -5.80
CA ASP A 31 -31.32 -12.13 -4.85
C ASP A 31 -32.66 -12.17 -5.60
N THR A 32 -33.12 -13.36 -5.98
CA THR A 32 -34.46 -13.57 -6.52
C THR A 32 -35.39 -14.03 -5.40
N GLN A 33 -35.99 -13.07 -4.68
CA GLN A 33 -37.21 -13.33 -3.92
C GLN A 33 -38.42 -13.26 -4.86
N THR A 34 -38.95 -14.44 -5.17
CA THR A 34 -40.30 -14.63 -5.71
C THR A 34 -41.34 -14.31 -4.64
N THR A 35 -42.11 -13.24 -4.83
CA THR A 35 -43.40 -13.05 -4.16
C THR A 35 -44.51 -13.07 -5.20
N GLU A 36 -45.29 -14.16 -5.20
CA GLU A 36 -46.58 -14.21 -5.86
C GLU A 36 -47.48 -13.10 -5.28
N SER A 37 -48.06 -12.28 -6.16
CA SER A 37 -49.08 -11.30 -5.78
C SER A 37 -50.22 -11.35 -6.79
N THR A 38 -51.35 -11.87 -6.33
CA THR A 38 -52.63 -11.90 -7.02
C THR A 38 -53.14 -10.47 -7.18
N VAL A 39 -53.41 -10.06 -8.42
CA VAL A 39 -53.85 -8.71 -8.78
C VAL A 39 -55.37 -8.58 -8.62
N THR A 40 -55.81 -7.65 -7.77
CA THR A 40 -57.09 -6.95 -7.91
C THR A 40 -56.98 -5.50 -7.42
N GLY A 41 -57.23 -4.53 -8.31
CA GLY A 41 -57.77 -3.22 -7.95
C GLY A 41 -56.79 -2.06 -7.72
N SER A 42 -56.64 -1.23 -8.75
CA SER A 42 -56.25 0.19 -8.81
C SER A 42 -56.05 0.99 -7.49
N THR A 43 -54.82 1.46 -7.25
CA THR A 43 -54.51 2.88 -6.96
C THR A 43 -53.01 3.11 -7.09
N VAL A 44 -52.61 4.08 -7.91
CA VAL A 44 -51.21 4.51 -8.09
C VAL A 44 -50.86 5.48 -6.96
N THR A 45 -49.94 5.08 -6.09
CA THR A 45 -49.18 5.96 -5.19
C THR A 45 -47.71 5.57 -5.28
N GLY A 46 -46.86 6.54 -5.59
CA GLY A 46 -45.45 6.33 -5.95
C GLY A 46 -44.68 5.58 -4.87
N SER A 47 -44.04 4.48 -5.26
CA SER A 47 -43.06 3.77 -4.45
C SER A 47 -41.71 4.47 -4.54
N THR A 48 -41.39 5.28 -3.54
CA THR A 48 -39.98 5.52 -3.17
C THR A 48 -39.38 4.17 -2.84
N ALA A 49 -38.48 3.69 -3.69
CA ALA A 49 -37.63 2.56 -3.39
C ALA A 49 -36.84 2.90 -2.12
N ASN A 50 -37.10 2.17 -1.03
CA ASN A 50 -36.20 2.14 0.12
C ASN A 50 -34.91 1.46 -0.37
N GLN A 51 -33.93 2.26 -0.81
CA GLN A 51 -32.54 1.83 -0.81
C GLN A 51 -32.19 1.54 0.65
N THR A 52 -32.01 0.27 0.99
CA THR A 52 -31.30 -0.12 2.20
C THR A 52 -29.96 0.61 2.16
N ALA A 53 -29.69 1.51 3.12
CA ALA A 53 -28.42 2.21 3.19
C ALA A 53 -27.30 1.15 3.20
N SER A 54 -26.36 1.26 2.26
CA SER A 54 -25.17 0.41 2.23
C SER A 54 -24.51 0.47 3.61
N GLU A 55 -24.16 -0.70 4.17
CA GLU A 55 -23.42 -0.78 5.43
C GLU A 55 -22.03 -0.12 5.33
N TYR A 56 -21.56 0.11 4.09
CA TYR A 56 -20.26 0.65 3.77
C TYR A 56 -20.34 2.11 3.30
N THR A 57 -19.37 2.89 3.76
CA THR A 57 -18.98 4.15 3.12
C THR A 57 -18.15 3.81 1.88
N GLU A 58 -18.74 4.07 0.72
CA GLU A 58 -18.08 3.84 -0.58
C GLU A 58 -16.99 4.88 -0.84
N ILE A 59 -15.82 4.40 -1.26
CA ILE A 59 -14.65 5.20 -1.66
C ILE A 59 -14.47 5.02 -3.16
N ARG A 60 -14.59 6.12 -3.91
CA ARG A 60 -14.51 6.16 -5.37
C ARG A 60 -13.34 6.97 -5.88
N THR A 61 -12.69 7.75 -5.01
CA THR A 61 -11.61 8.67 -5.38
C THR A 61 -10.54 8.72 -4.29
N ALA A 62 -9.34 9.16 -4.66
CA ALA A 62 -8.26 9.38 -3.70
C ALA A 62 -8.63 10.42 -2.63
N SER A 63 -9.40 11.46 -2.98
CA SER A 63 -9.85 12.46 -2.00
C SER A 63 -10.85 11.87 -1.00
N GLU A 64 -11.77 11.02 -1.44
CA GLU A 64 -12.67 10.29 -0.53
C GLU A 64 -11.88 9.37 0.40
N LEU A 65 -10.84 8.71 -0.11
CA LEU A 65 -9.95 7.87 0.70
C LEU A 65 -9.21 8.68 1.76
N VAL A 66 -8.63 9.83 1.38
CA VAL A 66 -7.95 10.74 2.31
C VAL A 66 -8.91 11.30 3.36
N GLU A 67 -10.17 11.57 3.00
CA GLU A 67 -11.19 12.00 3.96
C GLU A 67 -11.55 10.87 4.93
N ALA A 68 -11.75 9.64 4.42
CA ALA A 68 -12.00 8.46 5.23
C ALA A 68 -10.88 8.21 6.24
N ALA A 69 -9.62 8.43 5.85
CA ALA A 69 -8.45 8.25 6.72
C ALA A 69 -8.38 9.21 7.93
N LYS A 70 -9.30 10.17 8.04
CA LYS A 70 -9.42 11.06 9.21
C LYS A 70 -10.18 10.41 10.37
N THR A 71 -10.92 9.34 10.12
CA THR A 71 -11.69 8.62 11.13
C THR A 71 -11.05 7.29 11.48
N ALA A 72 -10.97 6.94 12.76
CA ALA A 72 -10.30 5.72 13.21
C ALA A 72 -11.16 4.44 13.06
N THR A 73 -12.45 4.58 12.80
CA THR A 73 -13.43 3.49 12.75
C THR A 73 -14.33 3.67 11.52
N GLY A 74 -15.04 2.62 11.15
CA GLY A 74 -16.02 2.65 10.06
C GLY A 74 -15.98 1.38 9.22
N ASN A 75 -16.92 1.28 8.29
CA ASN A 75 -16.94 0.24 7.27
C ASN A 75 -16.74 0.95 5.94
N TYR A 76 -15.63 0.68 5.26
CA TYR A 76 -15.25 1.31 4.00
C TYR A 76 -15.18 0.28 2.88
N LYS A 77 -15.61 0.68 1.69
CA LYS A 77 -15.58 -0.17 0.50
C LYS A 77 -14.99 0.58 -0.68
N LEU A 78 -13.96 0.05 -1.31
CA LEU A 78 -13.50 0.59 -2.59
C LEU A 78 -14.51 0.23 -3.68
N MET A 79 -14.80 1.19 -4.55
CA MET A 79 -15.67 1.01 -5.72
C MET A 79 -14.91 1.03 -7.05
N THR A 80 -13.62 1.34 -6.99
CA THR A 80 -12.72 1.44 -8.13
C THR A 80 -11.27 1.41 -7.62
N ASP A 81 -10.32 1.18 -8.53
CA ASP A 81 -8.90 1.29 -8.23
C ASP A 81 -8.53 2.76 -7.98
N ILE A 82 -7.68 3.02 -6.98
CA ILE A 82 -7.27 4.35 -6.57
C ILE A 82 -5.79 4.56 -6.85
N ASP A 83 -5.47 5.46 -7.77
CA ASP A 83 -4.10 5.93 -7.98
C ASP A 83 -3.74 7.01 -6.96
N MET A 84 -2.71 6.73 -6.16
CA MET A 84 -2.19 7.61 -5.11
C MET A 84 -1.00 8.45 -5.56
N THR A 85 -0.70 8.50 -6.86
CA THR A 85 0.39 9.33 -7.39
C THR A 85 0.24 10.79 -7.00
N GLY A 86 1.24 11.33 -6.28
CA GLY A 86 1.23 12.72 -5.81
C GLY A 86 0.29 12.99 -4.64
N VAL A 87 -0.33 11.96 -4.06
CA VAL A 87 -1.17 12.08 -2.85
C VAL A 87 -0.30 11.87 -1.61
N GLU A 88 -0.26 12.88 -0.75
CA GLU A 88 0.40 12.77 0.55
C GLU A 88 -0.37 11.81 1.46
N TRP A 89 0.32 10.79 1.99
CA TRP A 89 -0.27 9.80 2.87
C TRP A 89 0.35 9.83 4.27
N THR A 90 -0.52 9.85 5.28
CA THR A 90 -0.16 9.55 6.66
C THR A 90 -0.74 8.20 7.01
N PRO A 91 0.05 7.24 7.55
CA PRO A 91 -0.45 5.91 7.90
C PRO A 91 -1.75 5.99 8.73
N TRP A 92 -2.76 5.26 8.29
CA TRP A 92 -4.09 5.30 8.89
C TRP A 92 -4.16 4.38 10.10
N ASP A 93 -4.39 4.92 11.29
CA ASP A 93 -4.68 4.14 12.49
C ASP A 93 -6.17 3.74 12.52
N PHE A 94 -6.48 2.45 12.35
CA PHE A 94 -7.80 1.97 11.99
C PHE A 94 -8.28 0.74 12.80
N SER A 95 -9.57 0.72 13.14
CA SER A 95 -10.21 -0.35 13.93
C SER A 95 -11.61 -0.71 13.40
N GLY A 96 -11.78 -0.76 12.07
CA GLY A 96 -13.05 -1.07 11.41
C GLY A 96 -12.90 -2.12 10.30
N THR A 97 -13.80 -2.10 9.33
CA THR A 97 -13.73 -2.96 8.13
C THR A 97 -13.30 -2.13 6.92
N PHE A 98 -12.26 -2.58 6.23
CA PHE A 98 -11.86 -2.05 4.93
C PHE A 98 -11.98 -3.17 3.88
N ASP A 99 -13.04 -3.11 3.09
CA ASP A 99 -13.30 -4.02 1.98
C ASP A 99 -12.74 -3.39 0.69
N GLY A 100 -11.59 -3.88 0.25
CA GLY A 100 -11.02 -3.48 -1.04
C GLY A 100 -11.88 -3.93 -2.22
N ASN A 101 -12.81 -4.88 -2.02
CA ASN A 101 -13.79 -5.30 -3.02
C ASN A 101 -13.15 -5.75 -4.36
N GLY A 102 -11.91 -6.27 -4.29
CA GLY A 102 -11.11 -6.66 -5.44
C GLY A 102 -10.46 -5.50 -6.20
N HIS A 103 -10.46 -4.30 -5.62
CA HIS A 103 -9.80 -3.10 -6.15
C HIS A 103 -8.45 -2.84 -5.49
N SER A 104 -7.66 -2.02 -6.18
CA SER A 104 -6.27 -1.75 -5.88
C SER A 104 -6.03 -0.33 -5.38
N ILE A 105 -5.06 -0.18 -4.49
CA ILE A 105 -4.34 1.07 -4.25
C ILE A 105 -3.04 1.03 -5.06
N LEU A 106 -2.85 1.98 -5.97
CA LEU A 106 -1.67 2.08 -6.82
C LEU A 106 -0.75 3.20 -6.33
N ASN A 107 0.56 3.00 -6.44
CA ASN A 107 1.59 4.05 -6.27
C ASN A 107 1.56 4.77 -4.91
N LEU A 108 1.16 4.06 -3.85
CA LEU A 108 1.17 4.63 -2.49
C LEU A 108 2.59 5.06 -2.09
N SER A 109 2.76 6.30 -1.66
CA SER A 109 4.03 6.79 -1.09
C SER A 109 3.86 7.11 0.39
N VAL A 110 4.66 6.46 1.25
CA VAL A 110 4.62 6.65 2.70
C VAL A 110 6.01 7.05 3.20
N LYS A 111 6.10 8.25 3.77
CA LYS A 111 7.35 8.83 4.31
C LYS A 111 7.23 9.24 5.78
N THR A 112 6.09 8.92 6.39
CA THR A 112 5.77 9.26 7.77
C THR A 112 5.31 8.01 8.50
N VAL A 113 5.35 8.07 9.83
CA VAL A 113 4.89 7.00 10.71
C VAL A 113 3.49 7.31 11.27
N SER A 114 2.88 6.30 11.87
CA SER A 114 1.58 6.37 12.54
C SER A 114 1.51 7.48 13.59
N LYS A 115 0.29 7.96 13.87
CA LYS A 115 0.06 8.91 14.97
C LYS A 115 0.02 8.21 16.32
N LYS A 116 -0.39 6.94 16.32
CA LYS A 116 -0.46 6.10 17.52
C LYS A 116 0.67 5.08 17.54
N THR A 117 1.07 4.72 18.74
CA THR A 117 2.00 3.61 18.99
C THR A 117 1.27 2.38 19.52
N MET A 118 1.80 1.20 19.23
CA MET A 118 1.43 -0.06 19.89
C MET A 118 2.50 -0.48 20.89
N LYS A 119 2.11 -1.23 21.93
CA LYS A 119 3.07 -1.93 22.78
C LYS A 119 3.57 -3.17 22.06
N THR A 120 4.89 -3.30 21.95
CA THR A 120 5.56 -4.41 21.26
C THR A 120 6.70 -4.96 22.13
N TYR A 121 7.26 -6.11 21.73
CA TYR A 121 8.23 -6.87 22.53
C TYR A 121 9.38 -7.39 21.69
N ASP A 122 10.60 -7.31 22.19
CA ASP A 122 11.76 -8.01 21.60
C ASP A 122 11.84 -9.47 22.08
N GLY A 123 12.84 -10.22 21.59
CA GLY A 123 13.07 -11.60 21.99
C GLY A 123 13.34 -11.78 23.49
N ASN A 124 13.79 -10.73 24.18
CA ASN A 124 13.97 -10.72 25.64
C ASN A 124 12.70 -10.31 26.40
N ARG A 125 11.56 -10.16 25.70
CA ARG A 125 10.27 -9.70 26.24
C ARG A 125 10.31 -8.28 26.81
N LYS A 126 11.28 -7.46 26.40
CA LYS A 126 11.32 -6.06 26.80
C LYS A 126 10.27 -5.27 26.02
N GLU A 127 9.56 -4.40 26.71
CA GLU A 127 8.48 -3.60 26.12
C GLU A 127 8.99 -2.35 25.41
N TYR A 128 8.36 -2.02 24.29
CA TYR A 128 8.59 -0.80 23.54
C TYR A 128 7.26 -0.14 23.17
N LYS A 129 7.28 1.20 23.04
CA LYS A 129 6.24 1.95 22.34
C LYS A 129 6.72 2.16 20.92
N THR A 130 5.94 1.65 19.98
CA THR A 130 6.43 1.45 18.62
C THR A 130 5.46 2.03 17.63
N TYR A 131 5.98 2.73 16.63
CA TYR A 131 5.22 3.29 15.53
C TYR A 131 5.09 2.30 14.38
N GLY A 132 4.05 2.48 13.55
CA GLY A 132 3.83 1.69 12.35
C GLY A 132 3.85 2.55 11.10
N ALA A 133 4.37 2.01 10.00
CA ALA A 133 4.29 2.64 8.69
C ALA A 133 3.75 1.67 7.64
N GLY A 134 2.90 2.18 6.76
CA GLY A 134 2.20 1.41 5.74
C GLY A 134 0.99 2.16 5.23
N PHE A 135 0.12 1.48 4.48
CA PHE A 135 -1.21 2.02 4.21
C PHE A 135 -1.94 2.30 5.54
N PHE A 136 -1.94 1.32 6.43
CA PHE A 136 -2.29 1.48 7.83
C PHE A 136 -1.06 1.65 8.71
N GLY A 137 -1.17 2.51 9.72
CA GLY A 137 -0.18 2.65 10.77
C GLY A 137 -0.35 1.53 11.80
N VAL A 138 -1.48 1.58 12.48
CA VAL A 138 -1.93 0.60 13.46
C VAL A 138 -3.30 0.06 13.09
N LEU A 139 -3.42 -1.26 12.95
CA LEU A 139 -4.69 -1.98 12.94
C LEU A 139 -5.03 -2.49 14.35
N THR A 140 -6.29 -2.37 14.77
CA THR A 140 -6.76 -2.87 16.07
C THR A 140 -8.14 -3.50 15.93
N GLY A 141 -8.27 -4.82 16.10
CA GLY A 141 -9.55 -5.51 15.89
C GLY A 141 -10.13 -5.29 14.49
N ALA A 142 -9.27 -5.00 13.50
CA ALA A 142 -9.70 -4.54 12.18
C ALA A 142 -9.82 -5.71 11.20
N LYS A 143 -10.63 -5.53 10.17
CA LYS A 143 -10.73 -6.45 9.04
C LYS A 143 -10.35 -5.74 7.75
N VAL A 144 -9.37 -6.27 7.03
CA VAL A 144 -8.97 -5.81 5.70
C VAL A 144 -9.12 -6.98 4.75
N THR A 145 -9.89 -6.83 3.68
CA THR A 145 -10.15 -7.94 2.76
C THR A 145 -10.24 -7.47 1.33
N GLY A 146 -9.74 -8.26 0.37
CA GLY A 146 -9.89 -7.97 -1.05
C GLY A 146 -9.22 -6.67 -1.49
N LEU A 147 -8.20 -6.21 -0.74
CA LEU A 147 -7.45 -4.98 -1.00
C LEU A 147 -6.12 -5.31 -1.63
N ASP A 148 -5.92 -4.86 -2.86
CA ASP A 148 -4.64 -5.01 -3.53
C ASP A 148 -3.78 -3.75 -3.41
N ILE A 149 -2.46 -3.91 -3.40
CA ILE A 149 -1.48 -2.82 -3.38
C ILE A 149 -0.44 -3.06 -4.47
N TYR A 150 -0.28 -2.10 -5.39
CA TYR A 150 0.70 -2.16 -6.47
C TYR A 150 1.64 -0.96 -6.43
N GLY A 151 2.94 -1.22 -6.58
CA GLY A 151 3.95 -0.16 -6.74
C GLY A 151 4.10 0.74 -5.52
N ALA A 152 3.76 0.26 -4.32
CA ALA A 152 3.90 1.07 -3.12
C ALA A 152 5.37 1.28 -2.73
N ARG A 153 5.67 2.46 -2.18
CA ARG A 153 6.98 2.89 -1.70
C ARG A 153 6.83 3.39 -0.26
N ILE A 154 7.26 2.57 0.69
CA ILE A 154 7.26 2.89 2.12
C ILE A 154 8.71 3.12 2.54
N GLU A 155 9.09 4.36 2.75
CA GLU A 155 10.49 4.77 2.96
C GLU A 155 10.58 5.60 4.23
N ILE A 156 11.05 4.97 5.31
CA ILE A 156 11.05 5.56 6.63
C ILE A 156 12.47 5.69 7.14
N THR A 157 12.79 6.86 7.68
CA THR A 157 13.99 7.08 8.50
C THR A 157 13.56 7.60 9.86
N THR A 158 14.00 6.94 10.93
CA THR A 158 13.59 7.26 12.30
C THR A 158 14.69 6.90 13.30
N THR A 159 14.48 7.26 14.56
CA THR A 159 15.32 6.85 15.71
C THR A 159 14.44 6.30 16.84
N GLU A 160 13.17 6.05 16.54
CA GLU A 160 12.14 5.58 17.46
C GLU A 160 11.68 4.21 16.96
N PRO A 161 11.41 3.23 17.86
CA PRO A 161 10.99 1.90 17.46
C PRO A 161 9.89 1.95 16.41
N CYS A 162 10.11 1.30 15.27
CA CYS A 162 9.19 1.34 14.16
C CYS A 162 9.13 0.01 13.41
N PHE A 163 7.94 -0.34 12.92
CA PHE A 163 7.83 -1.38 11.91
C PHE A 163 7.12 -0.86 10.67
N ALA A 164 7.59 -1.29 9.50
CA ALA A 164 7.05 -0.87 8.22
C ALA A 164 6.61 -2.07 7.38
N ALA A 165 5.44 -1.97 6.74
CA ALA A 165 4.95 -2.96 5.78
C ALA A 165 3.89 -2.35 4.85
N PRO A 166 3.56 -3.00 3.71
CA PRO A 166 2.63 -2.43 2.75
C PRO A 166 1.21 -2.24 3.29
N ILE A 167 0.65 -3.27 3.95
CA ILE A 167 -0.71 -3.18 4.51
C ILE A 167 -0.67 -2.43 5.83
N ALA A 168 0.09 -2.90 6.82
CA ALA A 168 0.13 -2.27 8.14
C ALA A 168 1.49 -2.36 8.82
N GLY A 169 1.98 -1.25 9.37
CA GLY A 169 3.17 -1.32 10.24
C GLY A 169 2.92 -2.20 11.47
N LEU A 170 1.74 -2.08 12.08
CA LEU A 170 1.38 -2.79 13.31
C LEU A 170 -0.04 -3.35 13.24
N ALA A 171 -0.25 -4.57 13.73
CA ALA A 171 -1.57 -5.21 13.82
C ALA A 171 -1.83 -5.81 15.21
N ASP A 172 -2.95 -5.45 15.81
CA ASP A 172 -3.43 -6.03 17.07
C ASP A 172 -4.76 -6.72 16.81
N ASP A 173 -4.78 -8.04 16.94
CA ASP A 173 -5.97 -8.89 16.76
C ASP A 173 -6.75 -8.56 15.48
N SER A 174 -6.04 -8.47 14.35
CA SER A 174 -6.62 -8.01 13.08
C SER A 174 -6.55 -9.06 11.97
N ASP A 175 -7.58 -9.09 11.13
CA ASP A 175 -7.75 -10.05 10.05
C ASP A 175 -7.44 -9.39 8.70
N ILE A 176 -6.50 -9.95 7.96
CA ILE A 176 -6.12 -9.50 6.61
C ILE A 176 -6.26 -10.69 5.67
N SER A 177 -7.07 -10.57 4.63
CA SER A 177 -7.30 -11.67 3.69
C SER A 177 -7.47 -11.25 2.24
N ASP A 178 -7.18 -12.19 1.34
CA ASP A 178 -7.53 -12.08 -0.09
C ASP A 178 -6.90 -10.85 -0.76
N CYS A 179 -5.64 -10.56 -0.42
CA CYS A 179 -4.89 -9.40 -0.90
C CYS A 179 -3.78 -9.82 -1.87
N ILE A 180 -3.52 -8.99 -2.87
CA ILE A 180 -2.32 -9.02 -3.70
C ILE A 180 -1.47 -7.80 -3.38
N ILE A 181 -0.21 -8.03 -2.99
CA ILE A 181 0.78 -6.97 -2.79
C ILE A 181 1.86 -7.19 -3.84
N LYS A 182 2.09 -6.22 -4.72
CA LYS A 182 2.97 -6.42 -5.87
C LYS A 182 3.89 -5.24 -6.10
N ASP A 183 5.11 -5.55 -6.53
CA ASP A 183 6.14 -4.58 -6.93
C ASP A 183 6.35 -3.49 -5.86
N THR A 184 6.24 -3.89 -4.59
CA THR A 184 6.27 -2.98 -3.45
C THR A 184 7.65 -2.94 -2.82
N TYR A 185 8.09 -1.76 -2.41
CA TYR A 185 9.38 -1.52 -1.77
C TYR A 185 9.17 -0.91 -0.39
N VAL A 186 9.73 -1.55 0.63
CA VAL A 186 9.70 -1.12 2.01
C VAL A 186 11.13 -0.95 2.49
N SER A 187 11.50 0.27 2.87
CA SER A 187 12.79 0.59 3.44
C SER A 187 12.61 1.25 4.79
N LEU A 188 13.27 0.70 5.80
CA LEU A 188 13.34 1.25 7.13
C LEU A 188 14.81 1.44 7.52
N THR A 189 15.18 2.70 7.74
CA THR A 189 16.49 3.10 8.24
C THR A 189 16.31 3.62 9.66
N ASP A 190 16.91 2.95 10.64
CA ASP A 190 16.64 3.21 12.05
C ASP A 190 17.94 3.21 12.89
N SER A 191 17.84 3.73 14.11
CA SER A 191 18.85 3.61 15.17
C SER A 191 18.20 3.20 16.50
N ALA A 192 16.92 2.82 16.49
CA ALA A 192 16.17 2.39 17.64
C ALA A 192 16.58 0.98 18.06
N LYS A 193 16.32 0.63 19.32
CA LYS A 193 16.66 -0.71 19.85
C LYS A 193 15.78 -1.85 19.34
N MET A 194 14.72 -1.55 18.59
CA MET A 194 13.79 -2.55 18.08
C MET A 194 13.00 -2.01 16.90
N TRP A 195 13.10 -2.68 15.76
CA TRP A 195 12.47 -2.23 14.53
C TRP A 195 12.47 -3.34 13.47
N GLY A 196 11.76 -3.16 12.36
CA GLY A 196 11.76 -4.19 11.32
C GLY A 196 10.82 -3.96 10.15
N THR A 197 10.91 -4.82 9.14
CA THR A 197 10.08 -4.77 7.93
C THR A 197 9.33 -6.05 7.68
N GLY A 198 8.09 -5.91 7.21
CA GLY A 198 7.23 -7.03 6.83
C GLY A 198 6.73 -6.89 5.41
N GLY A 199 6.53 -8.01 4.70
CA GLY A 199 5.93 -7.99 3.37
C GLY A 199 4.41 -7.78 3.35
N ILE A 200 3.73 -7.96 4.50
CA ILE A 200 2.29 -7.71 4.68
C ILE A 200 2.09 -6.82 5.91
N VAL A 201 2.57 -7.28 7.07
CA VAL A 201 2.47 -6.60 8.36
C VAL A 201 3.83 -6.50 9.02
N GLY A 202 4.15 -5.39 9.67
CA GLY A 202 5.41 -5.26 10.40
C GLY A 202 5.46 -6.10 11.69
N PHE A 203 4.65 -5.75 12.68
CA PHE A 203 4.58 -6.49 13.96
C PHE A 203 3.14 -6.73 14.39
N GLY A 204 2.81 -7.88 14.97
CA GLY A 204 1.46 -8.05 15.48
C GLY A 204 0.91 -9.44 15.81
N SER A 205 -0.42 -9.45 15.92
CA SER A 205 -1.27 -10.63 16.11
C SER A 205 -2.50 -10.55 15.20
N GLY A 206 -3.14 -11.71 14.97
CA GLY A 206 -4.32 -11.82 14.11
C GLY A 206 -4.15 -12.89 13.03
N ASN A 207 -4.72 -12.66 11.85
CA ASN A 207 -4.77 -13.63 10.77
C ASN A 207 -4.35 -13.03 9.42
N LEU A 208 -3.55 -13.79 8.67
CA LEU A 208 -3.12 -13.52 7.30
C LEU A 208 -3.54 -14.69 6.41
N ASP A 209 -4.50 -14.45 5.52
CA ASP A 209 -5.16 -15.52 4.75
C ASP A 209 -5.17 -15.25 3.25
N ASN A 210 -4.70 -16.22 2.45
CA ASN A 210 -4.84 -16.16 0.99
C ASN A 210 -4.22 -14.87 0.40
N ILE A 211 -3.01 -14.52 0.86
CA ILE A 211 -2.29 -13.32 0.44
C ILE A 211 -1.13 -13.70 -0.49
N THR A 212 -0.97 -12.97 -1.59
CA THR A 212 0.19 -13.11 -2.47
C THR A 212 1.05 -11.85 -2.39
N THR A 213 2.37 -12.01 -2.23
CA THR A 213 3.30 -10.88 -2.17
C THR A 213 4.42 -10.95 -3.20
N ASP A 214 4.81 -9.77 -3.68
CA ASP A 214 6.06 -9.47 -4.37
C ASP A 214 6.65 -8.18 -3.79
N VAL A 215 7.61 -8.35 -2.87
CA VAL A 215 8.13 -7.28 -2.03
C VAL A 215 9.65 -7.24 -2.02
N THR A 216 10.17 -6.03 -2.05
CA THR A 216 11.55 -5.72 -1.69
C THR A 216 11.55 -5.12 -0.29
N LEU A 217 12.33 -5.71 0.63
CA LEU A 217 12.41 -5.27 2.02
C LEU A 217 13.85 -4.82 2.32
N VAL A 218 14.01 -3.65 2.91
CA VAL A 218 15.32 -3.07 3.22
C VAL A 218 15.34 -2.61 4.68
N CYS A 219 16.33 -3.09 5.41
CA CYS A 219 16.62 -2.73 6.79
C CYS A 219 18.04 -2.16 6.86
N VAL A 220 18.19 -0.95 7.43
CA VAL A 220 19.49 -0.31 7.65
C VAL A 220 19.61 0.21 9.07
N ASP A 221 20.46 -0.42 9.87
CA ASP A 221 20.92 0.11 11.15
C ASP A 221 21.95 1.24 10.91
N THR A 222 21.76 2.35 11.61
CA THR A 222 22.60 3.55 11.53
C THR A 222 23.44 3.80 12.80
N ASP A 223 23.29 2.98 13.84
CA ASP A 223 24.04 3.10 15.10
C ASP A 223 24.77 1.80 15.47
N ALA A 224 25.89 1.57 14.79
CA ALA A 224 26.80 0.44 15.05
C ALA A 224 27.33 0.36 16.51
N ALA A 225 27.16 1.40 17.32
CA ALA A 225 27.57 1.38 18.73
C ALA A 225 26.49 0.83 19.67
N VAL A 226 25.24 0.76 19.21
CA VAL A 226 24.09 0.33 20.02
C VAL A 226 23.49 -0.91 19.39
N ARG A 227 23.67 -2.04 20.07
CA ARG A 227 22.96 -3.27 19.71
C ARG A 227 21.45 -3.07 19.88
N ASP A 228 20.76 -3.21 18.78
CA ASP A 228 19.31 -3.25 18.60
C ASP A 228 18.84 -4.70 18.41
N GLU A 229 17.56 -4.88 18.06
CA GLU A 229 16.97 -6.14 17.63
C GLU A 229 16.19 -5.83 16.34
N GLN A 230 16.71 -6.29 15.22
CA GLN A 230 16.14 -6.11 13.89
C GLN A 230 15.23 -7.30 13.55
N PHE A 231 14.16 -7.06 12.81
CA PHE A 231 13.31 -8.15 12.30
C PHE A 231 12.95 -7.95 10.82
N MET A 232 13.03 -9.01 10.02
CA MET A 232 12.51 -9.02 8.65
C MET A 232 11.70 -10.27 8.36
N GLY A 233 10.51 -10.12 7.79
CA GLY A 233 9.72 -11.26 7.33
C GLY A 233 9.00 -11.00 6.03
N GLY A 234 9.09 -11.95 5.09
CA GLY A 234 8.37 -11.84 3.81
C GLY A 234 6.85 -11.76 3.94
N ALA A 235 6.28 -12.22 5.06
CA ALA A 235 4.92 -11.91 5.47
C ALA A 235 4.88 -10.92 6.64
N TYR A 236 5.51 -11.25 7.77
CA TYR A 236 5.61 -10.33 8.90
C TYR A 236 6.92 -10.39 9.67
N ALA A 237 7.37 -9.24 10.18
CA ALA A 237 8.67 -9.11 10.83
C ALA A 237 8.68 -9.84 12.18
N ALA A 238 7.73 -9.55 13.07
CA ALA A 238 7.66 -10.21 14.36
C ALA A 238 6.25 -10.32 14.95
N GLY A 239 6.05 -11.33 15.79
CA GLY A 239 4.80 -11.54 16.54
C GLY A 239 4.21 -12.92 16.33
N PHE A 240 2.89 -13.04 16.32
CA PHE A 240 2.20 -14.34 16.32
C PHE A 240 0.95 -14.36 15.44
N LEU A 241 1.02 -13.75 14.26
CA LEU A 241 -0.07 -13.86 13.28
C LEU A 241 -0.17 -15.30 12.76
N ASN A 242 -1.39 -15.80 12.69
CA ASN A 242 -1.70 -17.01 11.91
C ASN A 242 -1.49 -16.70 10.43
N ILE A 243 -0.83 -17.59 9.71
CA ILE A 243 -0.56 -17.41 8.29
C ILE A 243 -0.91 -18.64 7.49
N ARG A 244 -1.85 -18.48 6.56
CA ARG A 244 -2.47 -19.60 5.85
C ARG A 244 -2.61 -19.31 4.37
N ASN A 245 -2.23 -20.30 3.55
CA ASN A 245 -2.41 -20.28 2.10
C ASN A 245 -1.77 -19.05 1.43
N CYS A 246 -0.68 -18.51 2.00
CA CYS A 246 -0.01 -17.33 1.47
C CYS A 246 1.15 -17.72 0.53
N SER A 247 1.36 -16.93 -0.52
CA SER A 247 2.47 -17.10 -1.47
C SER A 247 3.36 -15.86 -1.46
N ILE A 248 4.54 -16.00 -0.87
CA ILE A 248 5.46 -14.90 -0.60
C ILE A 248 6.61 -14.89 -1.59
N THR A 249 6.87 -13.73 -2.19
CA THR A 249 8.09 -13.42 -2.94
C THR A 249 8.80 -12.29 -2.23
N ILE A 250 10.03 -12.56 -1.80
CA ILE A 250 10.85 -11.60 -1.04
C ILE A 250 12.20 -11.38 -1.72
N ASP A 251 12.58 -10.12 -1.88
CA ASP A 251 13.96 -9.69 -2.10
C ASP A 251 14.39 -8.80 -0.92
N GLY A 252 15.07 -9.39 0.06
CA GLY A 252 15.40 -8.75 1.34
C GLY A 252 16.86 -8.30 1.43
N TYR A 253 17.09 -7.15 2.06
CA TYR A 253 18.40 -6.56 2.30
C TYR A 253 18.48 -6.06 3.74
N ASP A 254 19.38 -6.62 4.54
CA ASP A 254 19.50 -6.26 5.96
C ASP A 254 20.93 -5.94 6.38
N SER A 255 21.14 -4.70 6.79
CA SER A 255 22.43 -4.16 7.23
C SER A 255 22.37 -3.86 8.72
N ASP A 256 22.71 -4.83 9.55
CA ASP A 256 22.49 -4.75 10.98
C ASP A 256 23.76 -4.95 11.81
N HIS A 257 23.98 -4.10 12.81
CA HIS A 257 25.10 -4.23 13.76
C HIS A 257 24.66 -4.76 15.13
N GLY A 258 23.38 -5.04 15.32
CA GLY A 258 22.88 -5.72 16.50
C GLY A 258 22.68 -7.21 16.27
N TYR A 259 21.45 -7.53 15.91
CA TYR A 259 20.79 -8.78 16.13
C TYR A 259 19.74 -9.02 15.04
N VAL A 260 20.10 -9.85 14.05
CA VAL A 260 19.28 -10.15 12.88
C VAL A 260 18.27 -11.26 13.16
N HIS A 261 17.02 -11.04 12.74
CA HIS A 261 15.92 -12.01 12.78
C HIS A 261 15.15 -12.03 11.46
N ASP A 262 15.74 -12.69 10.46
CA ASP A 262 15.24 -12.72 9.09
C ASP A 262 14.52 -14.03 8.75
N GLY A 263 13.34 -13.91 8.16
CA GLY A 263 12.61 -15.06 7.64
C GLY A 263 11.99 -14.82 6.29
N GLY A 264 12.11 -15.83 5.43
CA GLY A 264 11.40 -15.82 4.15
C GLY A 264 9.87 -15.74 4.32
N LEU A 265 9.33 -16.25 5.44
CA LEU A 265 7.93 -16.06 5.85
C LEU A 265 7.81 -15.10 7.05
N VAL A 266 8.51 -15.40 8.15
CA VAL A 266 8.39 -14.67 9.42
C VAL A 266 9.76 -14.36 10.00
N GLY A 267 10.04 -13.12 10.39
CA GLY A 267 11.32 -12.80 11.05
C GLY A 267 11.45 -13.51 12.40
N MET A 268 10.60 -13.15 13.36
CA MET A 268 10.50 -13.82 14.66
C MET A 268 9.07 -14.21 15.01
N TYR A 269 8.84 -15.51 15.24
CA TYR A 269 7.58 -15.99 15.82
C TYR A 269 7.64 -16.02 17.34
N MET A 270 6.86 -15.15 17.97
CA MET A 270 6.83 -14.98 19.42
C MET A 270 5.44 -14.58 19.91
N VAL A 271 4.91 -15.35 20.86
CA VAL A 271 3.61 -15.07 21.49
C VAL A 271 3.80 -14.19 22.71
N TYR A 272 3.10 -13.06 22.71
CA TYR A 272 3.06 -12.11 23.81
C TYR A 272 1.60 -11.77 24.20
N PRO A 273 1.36 -11.37 25.47
CA PRO A 273 2.30 -11.44 26.59
C PRO A 273 2.64 -12.90 26.97
N LEU A 274 3.64 -13.11 27.84
CA LEU A 274 4.13 -14.45 28.22
C LEU A 274 3.02 -15.41 28.66
N GLU A 275 2.00 -14.90 29.35
CA GLU A 275 0.90 -15.73 29.84
C GLU A 275 0.06 -16.33 28.71
N LEU A 276 -0.15 -15.58 27.62
CA LEU A 276 -0.87 -16.07 26.43
C LEU A 276 -0.08 -17.20 25.74
N SER A 277 1.24 -17.13 25.82
CA SER A 277 2.17 -18.11 25.23
C SER A 277 2.01 -19.53 25.78
N LYS A 278 1.29 -19.72 26.89
CA LYS A 278 1.06 -21.03 27.53
C LYS A 278 -0.17 -21.74 26.96
N THR A 279 -1.08 -21.00 26.33
CA THR A 279 -2.38 -21.53 25.86
C THR A 279 -2.61 -21.31 24.37
N TYR A 280 -2.01 -20.29 23.79
CA TYR A 280 -2.15 -19.99 22.37
C TYR A 280 -1.53 -21.07 21.50
N GLN A 281 -2.25 -21.43 20.43
CA GLN A 281 -1.79 -22.36 19.40
C GLN A 281 -1.94 -21.64 18.06
N GLY A 282 -0.82 -21.21 17.47
CA GLY A 282 -0.83 -20.52 16.19
C GLY A 282 -0.99 -21.48 15.01
N GLU A 283 -1.13 -20.93 13.81
CA GLU A 283 -1.26 -21.69 12.57
C GLU A 283 -0.32 -21.15 11.49
N VAL A 284 0.47 -22.04 10.89
CA VAL A 284 1.39 -21.76 9.80
C VAL A 284 1.17 -22.84 8.73
N LEU A 285 0.17 -22.63 7.88
CA LEU A 285 -0.37 -23.70 7.03
C LEU A 285 -0.32 -23.33 5.54
N ASN A 286 0.18 -24.25 4.72
CA ASN A 286 0.12 -24.20 3.25
C ASN A 286 0.76 -22.94 2.63
N ASN A 287 1.82 -22.43 3.25
CA ASN A 287 2.50 -21.24 2.75
C ASN A 287 3.63 -21.58 1.78
N LYS A 288 3.87 -20.71 0.82
CA LYS A 288 4.98 -20.82 -0.13
C LYS A 288 5.88 -19.59 -0.03
N VAL A 289 7.18 -19.80 -0.04
CA VAL A 289 8.17 -18.72 -0.08
C VAL A 289 9.09 -18.89 -1.28
N LYS A 290 9.38 -17.82 -2.01
CA LYS A 290 10.49 -17.78 -2.97
C LYS A 290 11.26 -16.46 -2.83
N GLY A 291 12.51 -16.47 -3.28
CA GLY A 291 13.34 -15.28 -3.33
C GLY A 291 14.58 -15.38 -2.44
N MET A 292 15.09 -14.25 -1.97
CA MET A 292 16.38 -14.20 -1.28
C MET A 292 16.37 -13.14 -0.18
N ILE A 293 17.17 -13.37 0.86
CA ILE A 293 17.58 -12.31 1.79
C ILE A 293 19.10 -12.23 1.77
N THR A 294 19.62 -11.03 1.50
CA THR A 294 21.03 -10.68 1.59
C THR A 294 21.24 -9.85 2.84
N PHE A 295 22.11 -10.29 3.75
CA PHE A 295 22.23 -9.64 5.05
C PHE A 295 23.62 -9.74 5.66
N PHE A 296 23.87 -8.95 6.71
CA PHE A 296 24.95 -9.19 7.65
C PHE A 296 24.47 -8.93 9.08
N GLU A 297 25.07 -9.62 10.04
CA GLU A 297 24.99 -9.31 11.48
C GLU A 297 26.42 -8.96 11.94
N ASP A 298 26.69 -7.69 12.23
CA ASP A 298 28.00 -7.25 12.76
C ASP A 298 28.04 -7.42 14.29
N ASN A 299 27.98 -8.67 14.74
CA ASN A 299 28.03 -9.01 16.15
C ASN A 299 28.71 -10.36 16.40
N THR A 300 29.46 -10.45 17.50
CA THR A 300 30.24 -11.65 17.86
C THR A 300 29.53 -12.59 18.84
N ASP A 301 28.42 -12.15 19.43
CA ASP A 301 27.85 -12.82 20.61
C ASP A 301 26.81 -13.88 20.27
N ARG A 302 26.33 -13.91 19.03
CA ARG A 302 25.36 -14.90 18.55
C ARG A 302 25.56 -15.20 17.07
N ARG A 303 24.68 -16.06 16.54
CA ARG A 303 24.62 -16.38 15.11
C ARG A 303 23.37 -15.73 14.52
N ALA A 304 23.55 -14.97 13.46
CA ALA A 304 22.47 -14.37 12.69
C ALA A 304 21.40 -15.39 12.27
N TYR A 305 20.15 -15.07 12.57
CA TYR A 305 19.01 -15.89 12.21
C TYR A 305 18.49 -15.50 10.84
N CYS A 306 18.64 -16.40 9.86
CA CYS A 306 18.02 -16.25 8.55
C CYS A 306 17.59 -17.61 8.01
N GLN A 307 16.27 -17.85 7.87
CA GLN A 307 15.73 -19.10 7.33
C GLN A 307 14.55 -18.89 6.38
N ALA A 308 14.24 -19.90 5.55
CA ALA A 308 13.15 -19.83 4.60
C ALA A 308 11.76 -19.65 5.24
N ASN A 309 11.52 -20.29 6.38
CA ASN A 309 10.25 -20.21 7.09
C ASN A 309 10.31 -19.10 8.15
N MET A 310 10.96 -19.38 9.28
CA MET A 310 11.03 -18.44 10.40
C MET A 310 12.49 -18.20 10.76
N GLY A 311 12.90 -16.93 10.91
CA GLY A 311 14.25 -16.58 11.36
C GLY A 311 14.50 -17.13 12.77
N GLU A 312 13.70 -16.67 13.73
CA GLU A 312 13.69 -17.18 15.10
C GLU A 312 12.30 -17.65 15.52
N VAL A 313 12.25 -18.71 16.34
CA VAL A 313 11.02 -19.28 16.90
C VAL A 313 11.14 -19.33 18.42
N MET A 314 10.36 -18.49 19.11
CA MET A 314 10.33 -18.43 20.57
C MET A 314 9.19 -19.24 21.20
N ASN A 315 8.17 -19.58 20.40
CA ASN A 315 7.02 -20.36 20.83
C ASN A 315 6.81 -21.54 19.88
N TRP A 316 6.87 -22.77 20.41
CA TRP A 316 6.85 -23.99 19.61
C TRP A 316 5.47 -24.66 19.50
N THR A 317 4.44 -24.03 20.06
CA THR A 317 3.06 -24.52 20.03
C THR A 317 2.31 -23.84 18.89
N TYR A 318 2.36 -24.44 17.70
CA TYR A 318 1.60 -24.02 16.53
C TYR A 318 1.36 -25.20 15.58
N ALA A 319 0.24 -25.16 14.85
CA ALA A 319 -0.02 -26.07 13.76
C ALA A 319 0.85 -25.70 12.56
N TYR A 320 1.52 -26.68 11.97
CA TYR A 320 2.44 -26.48 10.85
C TYR A 320 2.26 -27.57 9.79
N SER A 321 1.97 -27.16 8.55
CA SER A 321 1.87 -28.10 7.42
C SER A 321 1.97 -27.37 6.08
N GLY A 322 2.22 -28.11 5.00
CA GLY A 322 2.09 -27.61 3.62
C GLY A 322 3.10 -26.53 3.19
N PHE A 323 4.12 -26.23 4.01
CA PHE A 323 5.13 -25.23 3.66
C PHE A 323 6.03 -25.69 2.51
N THR A 324 6.25 -24.82 1.54
CA THR A 324 7.21 -25.04 0.45
C THR A 324 8.09 -23.82 0.26
N SER A 325 9.35 -24.02 -0.17
CA SER A 325 10.24 -22.89 -0.41
C SER A 325 11.21 -23.09 -1.58
N ASP A 326 11.49 -21.99 -2.27
CA ASP A 326 12.63 -21.76 -3.16
C ASP A 326 13.35 -20.48 -2.69
N PHE A 327 13.79 -20.53 -1.43
CA PHE A 327 14.38 -19.40 -0.71
C PHE A 327 15.90 -19.52 -0.66
N LYS A 328 16.60 -18.40 -0.82
CA LYS A 328 18.05 -18.31 -0.73
C LYS A 328 18.46 -17.42 0.44
N ARG A 329 19.33 -17.95 1.28
CA ARG A 329 20.03 -17.20 2.34
C ARG A 329 21.38 -16.73 1.79
N ASN A 330 21.65 -15.43 1.83
CA ASN A 330 22.89 -14.84 1.35
C ASN A 330 23.54 -13.94 2.43
N GLU A 331 24.30 -14.54 3.34
CA GLU A 331 25.01 -13.78 4.37
C GLU A 331 26.32 -13.22 3.82
N THR A 332 26.62 -11.96 4.15
CA THR A 332 27.85 -11.27 3.82
C THR A 332 28.58 -10.84 5.10
N TYR A 333 29.86 -10.51 4.97
CA TYR A 333 30.73 -10.16 6.11
C TYR A 333 31.50 -8.84 5.88
N ASP A 334 31.07 -8.05 4.89
CA ASP A 334 31.59 -6.70 4.67
C ASP A 334 30.63 -5.69 5.31
N TYR A 335 30.82 -5.47 6.61
CA TYR A 335 30.00 -4.56 7.42
C TYR A 335 30.20 -3.08 7.07
N SER A 336 31.14 -2.76 6.16
CA SER A 336 31.37 -1.38 5.73
C SER A 336 30.43 -0.90 4.63
N VAL A 337 29.63 -1.82 4.07
CA VAL A 337 28.76 -1.56 2.93
C VAL A 337 27.31 -1.81 3.31
N THR A 338 26.48 -0.76 3.24
CA THR A 338 25.02 -0.91 3.33
C THR A 338 24.52 -1.75 2.16
N LEU A 339 23.78 -2.81 2.48
CA LEU A 339 23.13 -3.69 1.53
C LEU A 339 21.85 -3.03 1.02
N LEU A 340 21.76 -2.89 -0.29
CA LEU A 340 20.64 -2.31 -1.02
C LEU A 340 20.37 -3.16 -2.27
N PRO A 341 19.17 -3.09 -2.86
CA PRO A 341 18.89 -3.79 -4.11
C PRO A 341 19.85 -3.40 -5.25
N GLU A 342 20.19 -2.12 -5.33
CA GLU A 342 21.23 -1.63 -6.22
C GLU A 342 22.63 -1.96 -5.68
N MET A 343 23.16 -3.11 -6.10
CA MET A 343 24.54 -3.52 -5.77
C MET A 343 25.64 -2.71 -6.48
N CYS A 344 25.34 -1.53 -7.05
CA CYS A 344 26.29 -0.66 -7.73
C CYS A 344 26.29 0.76 -7.16
N SER A 345 27.46 1.39 -7.11
CA SER A 345 27.65 2.71 -6.50
C SER A 345 26.98 3.87 -7.25
N ASN A 346 26.70 3.71 -8.54
CA ASN A 346 26.05 4.71 -9.37
C ASN A 346 25.03 3.99 -10.26
N PRO A 347 23.82 3.70 -9.75
CA PRO A 347 22.78 3.09 -10.55
C PRO A 347 22.39 4.03 -11.69
N SER A 348 22.17 3.44 -12.86
CA SER A 348 21.73 4.13 -14.07
C SER A 348 20.66 3.30 -14.71
N TYR A 349 19.46 3.86 -14.84
CA TYR A 349 18.28 3.12 -15.26
C TYR A 349 17.95 3.30 -16.73
N THR A 350 17.51 2.21 -17.35
CA THR A 350 16.76 2.22 -18.61
C THR A 350 15.32 1.83 -18.32
N ASP A 351 14.38 2.57 -18.91
CA ASP A 351 12.96 2.42 -18.63
C ASP A 351 12.24 1.78 -19.80
N VAL A 352 11.32 0.87 -19.50
CA VAL A 352 10.38 0.29 -20.45
C VAL A 352 8.97 0.53 -19.94
N VAL A 353 8.20 1.31 -20.70
CA VAL A 353 6.79 1.58 -20.39
C VAL A 353 5.93 0.44 -20.97
N THR A 354 5.14 -0.18 -20.10
CA THR A 354 4.05 -1.07 -20.47
C THR A 354 2.76 -0.29 -20.36
N GLU A 355 2.10 -0.05 -21.50
CA GLU A 355 0.84 0.69 -21.54
C GLU A 355 -0.29 -0.09 -20.85
N ALA A 356 -1.19 0.62 -20.18
CA ALA A 356 -2.40 0.03 -19.62
C ALA A 356 -3.31 -0.52 -20.72
N THR A 357 -4.07 -1.56 -20.36
CA THR A 357 -5.14 -2.10 -21.20
C THR A 357 -6.44 -2.06 -20.43
N ALA A 358 -7.54 -2.49 -21.07
CA ALA A 358 -8.83 -2.61 -20.39
C ALA A 358 -8.87 -3.70 -19.30
N SER A 359 -7.86 -4.59 -19.23
CA SER A 359 -7.78 -5.71 -18.27
C SER A 359 -6.55 -5.68 -17.38
N ASP A 360 -5.50 -4.96 -17.78
CA ASP A 360 -4.20 -4.97 -17.11
C ASP A 360 -3.75 -3.54 -16.80
N PHE A 361 -3.13 -3.33 -15.64
CA PHE A 361 -2.51 -2.06 -15.32
C PHE A 361 -1.31 -1.82 -16.23
N GLY A 362 -1.09 -0.56 -16.59
CA GLY A 362 0.19 -0.12 -17.13
C GLY A 362 1.19 0.08 -16.01
N TYR A 363 2.48 0.09 -16.34
CA TYR A 363 3.57 0.34 -15.39
C TYR A 363 4.87 0.64 -16.15
N THR A 364 5.86 1.19 -15.45
CA THR A 364 7.22 1.35 -15.96
C THR A 364 8.13 0.35 -15.28
N THR A 365 8.87 -0.43 -16.06
CA THR A 365 9.94 -1.29 -15.57
C THR A 365 11.27 -0.56 -15.69
N HIS A 366 11.98 -0.45 -14.59
CA HIS A 366 13.31 0.14 -14.50
C HIS A 366 14.35 -0.96 -14.40
N THR A 367 15.34 -0.96 -15.30
CA THR A 367 16.48 -1.88 -15.22
C THR A 367 17.77 -1.09 -15.06
N CYS A 368 18.49 -1.35 -13.97
CA CYS A 368 19.80 -0.77 -13.76
C CYS A 368 20.79 -1.36 -14.77
N SER A 369 21.30 -0.53 -15.68
CA SER A 369 22.28 -0.93 -16.71
C SER A 369 23.63 -1.35 -16.12
N THR A 370 23.91 -0.99 -14.85
CA THR A 370 25.18 -1.28 -14.18
C THR A 370 25.16 -2.63 -13.46
N CYS A 371 24.12 -2.92 -12.66
CA CYS A 371 24.04 -4.15 -11.86
C CYS A 371 22.94 -5.13 -12.30
N GLY A 372 22.04 -4.74 -13.20
CA GLY A 372 20.94 -5.57 -13.69
C GLY A 372 19.72 -5.64 -12.78
N TYR A 373 19.76 -5.01 -11.59
CA TYR A 373 18.59 -4.93 -10.71
C TYR A 373 17.40 -4.32 -11.46
N THR A 374 16.21 -4.88 -11.26
CA THR A 374 14.99 -4.50 -11.97
C THR A 374 13.83 -4.41 -11.00
N TYR A 375 13.02 -3.37 -11.15
CA TYR A 375 11.76 -3.20 -10.42
C TYR A 375 10.73 -2.52 -11.31
N SER A 376 9.45 -2.60 -10.94
CA SER A 376 8.38 -1.86 -11.61
C SER A 376 7.73 -0.86 -10.67
N ASP A 377 7.31 0.28 -11.19
CA ASP A 377 6.42 1.25 -10.51
C ASP A 377 5.65 2.09 -11.52
N THR A 378 5.12 3.23 -11.07
CA THR A 378 4.37 4.19 -11.91
C THR A 378 3.22 3.46 -12.59
N TYR A 379 2.44 2.73 -11.78
CA TYR A 379 1.29 1.98 -12.25
C TYR A 379 0.24 2.96 -12.78
N THR A 380 -0.39 2.63 -13.89
CA THR A 380 -1.51 3.39 -14.42
C THR A 380 -2.76 2.53 -14.40
N ILE A 381 -3.86 3.11 -13.93
CA ILE A 381 -5.19 2.47 -13.94
C ILE A 381 -5.50 1.96 -15.36
N HIS A 382 -6.29 0.89 -15.42
CA HIS A 382 -6.82 0.34 -16.66
C HIS A 382 -7.31 1.40 -17.64
N GLU A 383 -7.09 1.14 -18.92
CA GLU A 383 -7.59 2.02 -19.96
C GLU A 383 -9.12 2.03 -19.93
N HIS A 384 -9.68 3.24 -19.86
CA HIS A 384 -11.12 3.44 -19.87
C HIS A 384 -11.55 4.41 -20.96
N LYS A 385 -12.61 4.03 -21.67
CA LYS A 385 -13.27 4.89 -22.65
C LYS A 385 -14.73 5.13 -22.25
N VAL A 386 -15.00 6.32 -21.73
CA VAL A 386 -16.31 6.72 -21.24
C VAL A 386 -16.85 7.87 -22.12
N ASP A 387 -17.95 7.62 -22.80
CA ASP A 387 -18.54 8.59 -23.75
C ASP A 387 -19.39 9.67 -23.04
N SER A 388 -19.97 9.33 -21.88
CA SER A 388 -20.79 10.24 -21.09
C SER A 388 -20.71 9.92 -19.61
N TYR A 389 -20.73 10.97 -18.79
CA TYR A 389 -20.78 10.89 -17.33
C TYR A 389 -22.11 11.43 -16.81
N SER A 390 -22.58 10.86 -15.71
CA SER A 390 -23.75 11.31 -14.95
C SER A 390 -23.35 11.64 -13.51
N VAL A 391 -23.90 12.72 -12.96
CA VAL A 391 -23.65 13.12 -11.58
C VAL A 391 -24.16 12.06 -10.60
N VAL A 392 -23.29 11.64 -9.69
CA VAL A 392 -23.58 10.74 -8.57
C VAL A 392 -23.60 11.51 -7.25
N LYS A 393 -22.76 12.55 -7.14
CA LYS A 393 -22.69 13.44 -5.98
C LYS A 393 -22.48 14.86 -6.48
N GLU A 394 -23.35 15.78 -6.09
CA GLU A 394 -23.21 17.18 -6.45
C GLU A 394 -21.99 17.81 -5.78
N ALA A 395 -21.28 18.65 -6.54
CA ALA A 395 -20.19 19.46 -6.02
C ALA A 395 -20.75 20.56 -5.10
N ALA A 396 -20.12 20.78 -3.95
CA ALA A 396 -20.57 21.76 -2.97
C ALA A 396 -20.00 23.17 -3.24
N SER A 397 -18.89 23.28 -3.98
CA SER A 397 -18.25 24.56 -4.26
C SER A 397 -17.50 24.58 -5.60
N THR A 398 -17.20 25.79 -6.09
CA THR A 398 -16.42 26.02 -7.32
C THR A 398 -14.92 25.84 -7.13
N ASP A 399 -14.46 25.90 -5.87
CA ASP A 399 -13.03 25.96 -5.53
C ASP A 399 -12.48 24.58 -5.11
N LYS A 400 -13.35 23.56 -5.04
CA LYS A 400 -13.00 22.19 -4.68
C LYS A 400 -13.64 21.20 -5.63
N LYS A 401 -12.90 20.15 -5.99
CA LYS A 401 -13.43 19.03 -6.76
C LYS A 401 -14.01 17.99 -5.80
N ASP A 402 -15.20 18.26 -5.28
CA ASP A 402 -15.88 17.39 -4.31
C ASP A 402 -17.16 16.73 -4.83
N GLY A 403 -17.58 17.10 -6.06
CA GLY A 403 -18.61 16.40 -6.81
C GLY A 403 -18.04 15.19 -7.54
N ILE A 404 -18.87 14.17 -7.73
CA ILE A 404 -18.50 12.91 -8.38
C ILE A 404 -19.46 12.64 -9.52
N GLU A 405 -18.91 12.36 -10.69
CA GLU A 405 -19.65 11.79 -11.81
C GLU A 405 -19.19 10.35 -12.07
N ALA A 406 -20.09 9.54 -12.60
CA ALA A 406 -19.80 8.17 -13.02
C ALA A 406 -20.22 7.96 -14.47
N GLY A 407 -19.51 7.09 -15.18
CA GLY A 407 -19.90 6.62 -16.49
C GLY A 407 -19.46 5.18 -16.71
N THR A 408 -20.06 4.53 -17.71
CA THR A 408 -19.73 3.15 -18.04
C THR A 408 -18.63 3.13 -19.10
N CYS A 409 -17.55 2.41 -18.83
CA CYS A 409 -16.50 2.18 -19.80
C CYS A 409 -17.00 1.29 -20.94
N SER A 410 -16.84 1.73 -22.19
CA SER A 410 -17.20 0.98 -23.38
C SER A 410 -16.25 -0.19 -23.71
N LEU A 411 -15.08 -0.26 -23.07
CA LEU A 411 -14.08 -1.32 -23.28
C LEU A 411 -14.29 -2.52 -22.34
N CYS A 412 -14.60 -2.26 -21.06
CA CYS A 412 -14.67 -3.29 -20.01
C CYS A 412 -16.00 -3.33 -19.24
N ASN A 413 -16.97 -2.46 -19.57
CA ASN A 413 -18.25 -2.31 -18.86
C ASN A 413 -18.16 -1.95 -17.37
N GLN A 414 -16.99 -1.60 -16.87
CA GLN A 414 -16.83 -1.12 -15.50
C GLN A 414 -17.37 0.31 -15.34
N THR A 415 -17.83 0.62 -14.14
CA THR A 415 -18.17 1.99 -13.74
C THR A 415 -16.89 2.75 -13.42
N VAL A 416 -16.71 3.91 -14.04
CA VAL A 416 -15.54 4.78 -13.88
C VAL A 416 -16.00 6.07 -13.22
N TYR A 417 -15.30 6.48 -12.16
CA TYR A 417 -15.61 7.68 -11.40
C TYR A 417 -14.61 8.79 -11.69
N ARG A 418 -15.05 10.05 -11.61
CA ARG A 418 -14.16 11.22 -11.64
C ARG A 418 -14.71 12.36 -10.80
N GLU A 419 -13.81 13.19 -10.31
CA GLU A 419 -14.16 14.37 -9.53
C GLU A 419 -14.37 15.61 -10.42
N TYR A 420 -15.32 16.46 -10.02
CA TYR A 420 -15.58 17.77 -10.64
C TYR A 420 -15.91 18.83 -9.58
N ALA A 421 -15.73 20.11 -9.95
CA ALA A 421 -16.11 21.26 -9.13
C ALA A 421 -17.42 21.86 -9.64
N ALA A 422 -18.16 22.57 -8.78
CA ALA A 422 -19.40 23.21 -9.19
C ALA A 422 -19.14 24.24 -10.30
N ASN A 423 -20.04 24.32 -11.28
CA ASN A 423 -19.97 25.36 -12.30
C ASN A 423 -20.37 26.70 -11.70
N VAL A 424 -19.67 27.79 -12.08
CA VAL A 424 -20.13 29.15 -11.78
C VAL A 424 -21.41 29.38 -12.56
N VAL A 425 -22.56 29.40 -11.88
CA VAL A 425 -23.79 29.92 -12.47
C VAL A 425 -23.63 31.44 -12.57
N THR A 426 -23.23 31.94 -13.74
CA THR A 426 -23.47 33.33 -14.08
C THR A 426 -24.96 33.44 -14.39
N ASP A 427 -25.74 34.03 -13.50
CA ASP A 427 -27.14 34.37 -13.76
C ASP A 427 -27.21 35.37 -14.92
N ASP A 428 -27.25 34.86 -16.16
CA ASP A 428 -27.69 35.61 -17.34
C ASP A 428 -29.19 35.36 -17.56
N ASN A 429 -29.96 35.47 -16.48
CA ASN A 429 -31.43 35.53 -16.53
C ASN A 429 -31.91 36.92 -16.11
N THR A 430 -31.72 37.89 -17.00
CA THR A 430 -32.67 39.00 -17.12
C THR A 430 -33.20 39.05 -18.55
N GLN A 431 -34.38 38.47 -18.73
CA GLN A 431 -35.19 38.64 -19.93
C GLN A 431 -35.53 40.12 -20.15
N ALA A 432 -35.51 40.48 -21.44
CA ALA A 432 -35.82 41.78 -21.99
C ALA A 432 -37.18 42.34 -21.55
N THR A 433 -37.20 43.64 -21.29
CA THR A 433 -38.32 44.52 -21.67
C THR A 433 -37.77 45.78 -22.32
N ASP A 434 -38.30 46.09 -23.50
CA ASP A 434 -37.91 47.18 -24.40
C ASP A 434 -38.25 48.58 -23.85
N ASN A 435 -37.36 49.57 -24.02
CA ASN A 435 -37.52 50.66 -24.99
C ASN A 435 -36.55 51.86 -24.79
N LYS A 436 -35.90 52.23 -25.91
CA LYS A 436 -35.41 53.56 -26.38
C LYS A 436 -35.11 54.67 -25.35
N ALA A 437 -33.86 55.17 -25.36
CA ALA A 437 -33.43 56.32 -26.18
C ALA A 437 -32.12 56.96 -25.68
N SER A 438 -31.41 57.59 -26.63
CA SER A 438 -30.36 58.61 -26.47
C SER A 438 -28.95 58.12 -26.14
N GLY A 439 -28.04 58.39 -27.07
CA GLY A 439 -26.63 58.05 -26.96
C GLY A 439 -25.85 58.92 -25.99
N THR A 440 -24.65 58.46 -25.66
CA THR A 440 -23.41 59.23 -25.48
C THR A 440 -22.28 58.21 -25.37
N ALA A 441 -21.19 58.43 -26.12
CA ALA A 441 -20.00 57.60 -26.07
C ALA A 441 -19.34 57.67 -24.68
N VAL A 442 -19.13 56.51 -24.03
CA VAL A 442 -18.27 56.39 -22.84
C VAL A 442 -17.32 55.20 -23.01
N LYS A 443 -16.08 55.45 -22.63
CA LYS A 443 -14.85 54.69 -22.91
C LYS A 443 -14.88 53.25 -22.37
N LYS A 444 -14.27 52.35 -23.15
CA LYS A 444 -13.91 50.97 -22.82
C LYS A 444 -13.08 50.93 -21.53
N GLY A 445 -13.72 50.57 -20.41
CA GLY A 445 -13.08 50.29 -19.13
C GLY A 445 -12.43 48.91 -19.13
N MET A 446 -11.16 48.87 -18.73
CA MET A 446 -10.29 47.70 -18.67
C MET A 446 -10.75 46.78 -17.53
N LYS A 447 -10.90 45.47 -17.81
CA LYS A 447 -11.36 44.47 -16.83
C LYS A 447 -10.40 44.40 -15.63
N GLU A 448 -10.93 44.56 -14.43
CA GLU A 448 -10.20 44.53 -13.16
C GLU A 448 -9.45 43.21 -12.88
N SER A 449 -9.74 42.13 -13.62
CA SER A 449 -9.03 40.85 -13.45
C SER A 449 -7.60 40.84 -14.00
N THR A 450 -7.26 41.71 -14.94
CA THR A 450 -5.90 41.75 -15.53
C THR A 450 -4.92 42.54 -14.67
N ALA A 451 -5.41 43.51 -13.89
CA ALA A 451 -4.57 44.31 -12.99
C ALA A 451 -4.11 43.50 -11.76
N VAL A 452 -4.97 42.63 -11.21
CA VAL A 452 -4.62 41.80 -10.05
C VAL A 452 -3.58 40.74 -10.41
N PHE A 453 -3.71 40.09 -11.57
CA PHE A 453 -2.71 39.12 -12.04
C PHE A 453 -1.34 39.76 -12.31
N ALA A 454 -1.31 40.98 -12.86
CA ALA A 454 -0.06 41.70 -13.10
C ALA A 454 0.65 42.06 -11.78
N VAL A 455 -0.10 42.46 -10.74
CA VAL A 455 0.47 42.77 -9.42
C VAL A 455 1.03 41.51 -8.74
N ILE A 456 0.32 40.38 -8.81
CA ILE A 456 0.78 39.12 -8.24
C ILE A 456 2.08 38.66 -8.91
N LEU A 457 2.18 38.74 -10.25
CA LEU A 457 3.40 38.39 -10.98
C LEU A 457 4.58 39.29 -10.61
N VAL A 458 4.36 40.60 -10.44
CA VAL A 458 5.43 41.53 -10.01
C VAL A 458 5.90 41.19 -8.60
N VAL A 459 5.00 40.86 -7.68
CA VAL A 459 5.37 40.45 -6.30
C VAL A 459 6.19 39.16 -6.30
N ILE A 460 5.79 38.16 -7.09
CA ILE A 460 6.54 36.90 -7.21
C ILE A 460 7.95 37.15 -7.75
N VAL A 461 8.10 37.98 -8.79
CA VAL A 461 9.41 38.34 -9.35
C VAL A 461 10.28 39.07 -8.33
N VAL A 462 9.71 39.96 -7.52
CA VAL A 462 10.45 40.66 -6.46
C VAL A 462 10.92 39.69 -5.36
N VAL A 463 10.09 38.73 -4.97
CA VAL A 463 10.46 37.71 -3.97
C VAL A 463 11.58 36.80 -4.49
N ILE A 464 11.53 36.42 -5.77
CA ILE A 464 12.60 35.65 -6.43
C ILE A 464 13.92 36.45 -6.45
N ILE A 465 13.87 37.74 -6.79
CA ILE A 465 15.06 38.59 -6.79
C ILE A 465 15.66 38.70 -5.37
N ILE A 466 14.82 38.87 -4.33
CA ILE A 466 15.29 38.96 -2.94
C ILE A 466 15.96 37.66 -2.49
N THR A 467 15.35 36.50 -2.79
CA THR A 467 15.89 35.18 -2.43
C THR A 467 17.20 34.89 -3.16
N VAL A 468 17.32 35.23 -4.44
CA VAL A 468 18.57 35.12 -5.20
C VAL A 468 19.66 36.03 -4.62
N VAL A 469 19.34 37.28 -4.27
CA VAL A 469 20.28 38.20 -3.63
C VAL A 469 20.75 37.66 -2.27
N MET A 470 19.85 37.11 -1.45
CA MET A 470 20.19 36.48 -0.18
C MET A 470 21.10 35.26 -0.38
N MET A 471 20.81 34.38 -1.34
CA MET A 471 21.68 33.24 -1.68
C MET A 471 23.08 33.69 -2.11
N VAL A 472 23.18 34.72 -2.96
CA VAL A 472 24.47 35.27 -3.41
C VAL A 472 25.25 35.86 -2.25
N GLN A 473 24.59 36.59 -1.34
CA GLN A 473 25.23 37.13 -0.14
C GLN A 473 25.69 36.02 0.82
N ASN A 474 24.90 34.96 0.99
CA ASN A 474 25.23 33.84 1.86
C ASN A 474 26.41 33.02 1.30
N ASN A 475 26.45 32.82 -0.02
CA ASN A 475 27.59 32.20 -0.70
C ASN A 475 28.85 33.06 -0.63
N LYS A 476 28.74 34.39 -0.70
CA LYS A 476 29.88 35.31 -0.46
C LYS A 476 30.39 35.22 0.99
N ARG A 477 29.49 35.05 1.98
CA ARG A 477 29.87 34.83 3.39
C ARG A 477 30.57 33.48 3.59
N LYS A 478 30.05 32.38 3.03
CA LYS A 478 30.69 31.06 3.07
C LYS A 478 32.09 31.07 2.43
N ARG A 479 32.27 31.74 1.29
CA ARG A 479 33.58 31.87 0.63
C ARG A 479 34.60 32.71 1.43
N ARG A 480 34.15 33.68 2.23
CA ARG A 480 35.04 34.46 3.13
C ARG A 480 35.44 33.67 4.38
N TYR A 481 34.56 32.82 4.89
CA TYR A 481 34.85 31.93 6.03
C TYR A 481 35.89 30.87 5.67
N ASN A 482 35.77 30.24 4.50
CA ASN A 482 36.73 29.22 4.05
C ASN A 482 38.10 29.76 3.61
N ARG A 483 38.28 31.09 3.48
CA ARG A 483 39.58 31.73 3.17
C ARG A 483 40.36 32.18 4.42
N ARG A 484 39.77 32.06 5.61
CA ARG A 484 40.40 32.42 6.90
C ARG A 484 40.70 31.20 7.78
N ARG A 485 40.65 30.00 7.20
CA ARG A 485 40.98 28.74 7.85
C ARG A 485 42.22 28.15 7.21
#